data_AF-A0A5M4B9D1-F1
#
_entry.id   AF-A0A5M4B9D1-F1
#
_cell.length_a   1.000
_cell.length_b   1.000
_cell.length_c   1.000
_cell.angle_alpha   90.00
_cell.angle_beta   90.00
_cell.angle_gamma   90.00
#
_symmetry.space_group_name_H-M   'P 1'
#
loop_
_entity.id
_entity.type
_entity.pdbx_description
1 polymer ?
#
loop_
_entity_poly.entity_id
_entity_poly.type
_entity_poly.pdbx_seq_one_letter_code
_entity_poly.pdbx_strand_id
1 'polypeptide(L)'
;MMTKCFCWIVIIIYSFTSWNKFQLEYATKLLDEGASIRFEVSNLSDDIKRIYDIEIKKRVNGRTEITNLELKNWSNFYPETIKNQFVKDLQNIEKLDELKWVFNTTSGVNKSNLKEKIINTLKKADGTPNEELEMIKLEQVKKLFPKEARIITNKNRLDFLLKKLEEDKIFNQIFEIVE
;
A
#
# COMPACT_ATOMS: atom_id res chain seq x y z
N MET A 1 -27.20 -28.66 -11.47
CA MET A 1 -28.00 -27.42 -11.59
C MET A 1 -27.51 -26.47 -10.50
N MET A 2 -26.59 -25.56 -10.84
CA MET A 2 -25.95 -24.65 -9.88
C MET A 2 -26.33 -23.22 -10.28
N THR A 3 -27.19 -22.61 -9.48
CA THR A 3 -27.74 -21.27 -9.69
C THR A 3 -26.64 -20.23 -9.47
N LYS A 4 -26.18 -19.60 -10.55
CA LYS A 4 -25.30 -18.41 -10.46
C LYS A 4 -26.14 -17.24 -9.97
N CYS A 5 -25.90 -16.79 -8.74
CA CYS A 5 -26.38 -15.50 -8.25
C CYS A 5 -25.67 -14.39 -9.01
N PHE A 6 -26.37 -13.77 -9.95
CA PHE A 6 -25.94 -12.53 -10.58
C PHE A 6 -26.25 -11.37 -9.62
N CYS A 7 -25.22 -10.85 -8.94
CA CYS A 7 -25.33 -9.60 -8.22
C CYS A 7 -25.11 -8.45 -9.22
N TRP A 8 -26.16 -7.71 -9.54
CA TRP A 8 -26.06 -6.50 -10.36
C TRP A 8 -25.41 -5.39 -9.54
N ILE A 9 -24.21 -4.95 -9.94
CA ILE A 9 -23.63 -3.70 -9.44
C ILE A 9 -23.82 -2.64 -10.52
N VAL A 10 -24.65 -1.65 -10.22
CA VAL A 10 -24.85 -0.45 -11.05
C VAL A 10 -23.69 0.51 -10.74
N ILE A 11 -22.79 0.70 -11.69
CA ILE A 11 -21.72 1.71 -11.62
C ILE A 11 -22.20 2.95 -12.40
N ILE A 12 -22.41 4.06 -11.71
CA ILE A 12 -22.67 5.36 -12.33
C ILE A 12 -21.30 5.96 -12.69
N ILE A 13 -20.97 6.00 -13.98
CA ILE A 13 -19.66 6.49 -14.47
C ILE A 13 -19.79 7.97 -14.84
N TYR A 14 -19.15 8.86 -14.07
CA TYR A 14 -18.85 10.22 -14.50
C TYR A 14 -17.41 10.28 -15.04
N SER A 15 -17.27 10.62 -16.33
CA SER A 15 -16.03 11.00 -17.05
C SER A 15 -14.83 10.03 -17.00
N PHE A 16 -14.50 9.43 -18.15
CA PHE A 16 -13.32 8.58 -18.35
C PHE A 16 -12.02 9.41 -18.47
N THR A 17 -11.20 9.42 -17.43
CA THR A 17 -9.77 9.78 -17.51
C THR A 17 -8.93 8.50 -17.58
N SER A 18 -7.68 8.57 -18.07
CA SER A 18 -6.76 7.42 -18.05
C SER A 18 -6.52 6.87 -16.64
N TRP A 19 -6.65 7.72 -15.63
CA TRP A 19 -6.64 7.34 -14.21
C TRP A 19 -7.83 6.47 -13.85
N ASN A 20 -9.04 6.89 -14.22
CA ASN A 20 -10.27 6.14 -13.94
C ASN A 20 -10.28 4.78 -14.64
N LYS A 21 -9.69 4.68 -15.85
CA LYS A 21 -9.56 3.42 -16.57
C LYS A 21 -8.70 2.41 -15.80
N PHE A 22 -7.52 2.82 -15.36
CA PHE A 22 -6.61 1.97 -14.59
C PHE A 22 -7.25 1.43 -13.30
N GLN A 23 -7.89 2.30 -12.52
CA GLN A 23 -8.52 1.90 -11.26
C GLN A 23 -9.64 0.88 -11.49
N LEU A 24 -10.45 1.07 -12.53
CA LEU A 24 -11.54 0.16 -12.90
C LEU A 24 -11.02 -1.19 -13.42
N GLU A 25 -9.98 -1.19 -14.25
CA GLU A 25 -9.37 -2.43 -14.77
C GLU A 25 -8.76 -3.26 -13.63
N TYR A 26 -8.02 -2.62 -12.73
CA TYR A 26 -7.45 -3.30 -11.57
C TYR A 26 -8.53 -3.81 -10.61
N ALA A 27 -9.58 -3.02 -10.35
CA ALA A 27 -10.72 -3.46 -9.56
C ALA A 27 -11.44 -4.66 -10.20
N THR A 28 -11.63 -4.65 -11.52
CA THR A 28 -12.28 -5.76 -12.24
C THR A 28 -11.50 -7.06 -12.09
N LYS A 29 -10.17 -7.01 -12.26
CA LYS A 29 -9.29 -8.16 -12.01
C LYS A 29 -9.46 -8.71 -10.58
N LEU A 30 -9.53 -7.84 -9.58
CA LEU A 30 -9.71 -8.24 -8.19
C LEU A 30 -11.09 -8.88 -7.92
N LEU A 31 -12.15 -8.41 -8.59
CA LEU A 31 -13.48 -9.03 -8.53
C LEU A 31 -13.44 -10.45 -9.14
N ASP A 32 -12.75 -10.63 -10.26
CA ASP A 32 -12.59 -11.95 -10.91
C ASP A 32 -11.81 -12.93 -10.02
N GLU A 33 -10.88 -12.43 -9.21
CA GLU A 33 -10.19 -13.19 -8.15
C GLU A 33 -11.05 -13.47 -6.91
N GLY A 34 -12.32 -13.02 -6.90
CA GLY A 34 -13.28 -13.26 -5.82
C GLY A 34 -13.20 -12.26 -4.67
N ALA A 35 -12.56 -11.09 -4.85
CA ALA A 35 -12.58 -10.02 -3.86
C ALA A 35 -13.94 -9.33 -3.78
N SER A 36 -14.33 -8.87 -2.60
CA SER A 36 -15.33 -7.78 -2.47
C SER A 36 -14.61 -6.44 -2.40
N ILE A 37 -15.15 -5.44 -3.10
CA ILE A 37 -14.49 -4.14 -3.32
C ILE A 37 -15.37 -3.00 -2.82
N ARG A 38 -14.75 -2.00 -2.20
CA ARG A 38 -15.35 -0.70 -1.90
C ARG A 38 -14.41 0.42 -2.36
N PHE A 39 -14.95 1.50 -2.89
CA PHE A 39 -14.19 2.67 -3.33
C PHE A 39 -14.24 3.79 -2.30
N GLU A 40 -13.22 4.66 -2.31
CA GLU A 40 -13.15 5.90 -1.52
C GLU A 40 -13.42 5.66 -0.02
N VAL A 41 -12.69 4.71 0.56
CA VAL A 41 -12.92 4.26 1.93
C VAL A 41 -12.19 5.16 2.90
N SER A 42 -12.96 5.94 3.67
CA SER A 42 -12.42 6.76 4.76
C SER A 42 -12.21 5.93 6.04
N ASN A 43 -11.03 6.03 6.64
CA ASN A 43 -10.85 5.60 8.03
C ASN A 43 -11.45 6.67 8.97
N LEU A 44 -12.60 6.38 9.58
CA LEU A 44 -13.38 7.34 10.36
C LEU A 44 -12.87 7.54 11.80
N SER A 45 -11.82 6.83 12.21
CA SER A 45 -11.36 6.79 13.61
C SER A 45 -10.35 7.87 14.01
N ASP A 46 -9.78 8.62 13.05
CA ASP A 46 -8.77 9.66 13.32
C ASP A 46 -9.18 11.03 12.77
N ASP A 47 -8.74 12.10 13.45
CA ASP A 47 -8.98 13.52 13.11
C ASP A 47 -8.43 13.93 11.72
N ILE A 48 -7.74 13.03 11.02
CA ILE A 48 -7.34 13.15 9.61
C ILE A 48 -7.94 11.95 8.87
N LYS A 49 -9.05 12.16 8.17
CA LYS A 49 -9.73 11.15 7.35
C LYS A 49 -8.81 10.70 6.22
N ARG A 50 -8.01 9.65 6.43
CA ARG A 50 -7.32 8.95 5.34
C ARG A 50 -8.37 8.27 4.47
N ILE A 51 -8.44 8.64 3.21
CA ILE A 51 -9.29 8.01 2.20
C ILE A 51 -8.39 7.13 1.33
N TYR A 52 -8.68 5.84 1.27
CA TYR A 52 -8.04 4.91 0.34
C TYR A 52 -8.87 4.79 -0.92
N ASP A 53 -8.20 4.64 -2.07
CA ASP A 53 -8.88 4.48 -3.37
C ASP A 53 -9.81 3.25 -3.35
N ILE A 54 -9.31 2.14 -2.81
CA ILE A 54 -10.04 0.87 -2.77
C ILE A 54 -9.79 0.11 -1.46
N GLU A 55 -10.84 -0.46 -0.84
CA GLU A 55 -10.74 -1.52 0.17
C GLU A 55 -11.12 -2.86 -0.48
N ILE A 56 -10.25 -3.87 -0.36
CA ILE A 56 -10.54 -5.24 -0.78
C ILE A 56 -10.79 -6.13 0.43
N LYS A 57 -11.74 -7.06 0.28
CA LYS A 57 -11.98 -8.15 1.24
C LYS A 57 -11.87 -9.48 0.53
N LYS A 58 -10.93 -10.31 0.99
CA LYS A 58 -10.71 -11.67 0.47
C LYS A 58 -10.89 -12.71 1.58
N ARG A 59 -11.37 -13.90 1.24
CA ARG A 59 -11.43 -15.05 2.14
C ARG A 59 -10.18 -15.89 1.93
N VAL A 60 -9.26 -15.89 2.88
CA VAL A 60 -8.02 -16.67 2.82
C VAL A 60 -8.02 -17.62 4.01
N ASN A 61 -7.91 -18.93 3.75
CA ASN A 61 -7.91 -19.98 4.79
C ASN A 61 -9.07 -19.85 5.80
N GLY A 62 -10.26 -19.49 5.33
CA GLY A 62 -11.46 -19.31 6.16
C GLY A 62 -11.55 -17.99 6.92
N ARG A 63 -10.51 -17.14 6.88
CA ARG A 63 -10.49 -15.82 7.51
C ARG A 63 -10.75 -14.72 6.48
N THR A 64 -11.35 -13.63 6.91
CA THR A 64 -11.49 -12.43 6.09
C THR A 64 -10.22 -11.59 6.27
N GLU A 65 -9.54 -11.34 5.16
CA GLU A 65 -8.42 -10.41 5.08
C GLU A 65 -8.89 -9.13 4.40
N ILE A 66 -8.52 -7.99 4.98
CA ILE A 66 -8.87 -6.66 4.48
C ILE A 66 -7.56 -5.98 4.09
N THR A 67 -7.49 -5.48 2.87
CA THR A 67 -6.35 -4.70 2.39
C THR A 67 -6.85 -3.39 1.82
N ASN A 68 -6.27 -2.28 2.28
CA ASN A 68 -6.49 -0.96 1.72
C ASN A 68 -5.49 -0.73 0.59
N LEU A 69 -5.98 -0.21 -0.52
CA LEU A 69 -5.21 0.03 -1.72
C LEU A 69 -5.08 1.52 -2.00
N GLU A 70 -3.84 1.94 -2.27
CA GLU A 70 -3.52 3.25 -2.80
C GLU A 70 -3.07 3.09 -4.25
N LEU A 71 -3.84 3.60 -5.21
CA LEU A 71 -3.61 3.44 -6.64
C LEU A 71 -2.94 4.68 -7.20
N LYS A 72 -1.72 4.51 -7.71
CA LYS A 72 -0.89 5.58 -8.26
C LYS A 72 -0.71 5.41 -9.77
N ASN A 73 -1.31 6.32 -10.52
CA ASN A 73 -1.01 6.52 -11.94
C ASN A 73 0.06 7.62 -12.07
N TRP A 74 1.30 7.25 -11.82
CA TRP A 74 2.40 8.22 -11.74
C TRP A 74 3.07 8.40 -13.08
N SER A 75 2.63 9.36 -13.89
CA SER A 75 3.46 9.89 -14.99
C SER A 75 4.76 10.53 -14.47
N ASN A 76 4.79 10.98 -13.21
CA ASN A 76 5.94 11.53 -12.49
C ASN A 76 6.02 10.95 -11.07
N PHE A 77 7.23 10.80 -10.53
CA PHE A 77 7.44 10.35 -9.14
C PHE A 77 7.32 11.55 -8.17
N TYR A 78 6.53 11.39 -7.10
CA TYR A 78 6.28 12.43 -6.11
C TYR A 78 6.86 12.04 -4.74
N PRO A 79 8.10 12.45 -4.42
CA PRO A 79 8.77 12.07 -3.17
C PRO A 79 7.97 12.47 -1.92
N GLU A 80 7.33 13.64 -1.97
CA GLU A 80 6.57 14.19 -0.84
C GLU A 80 5.39 13.29 -0.43
N THR A 81 4.74 12.63 -1.41
CA THR A 81 3.68 11.66 -1.16
C THR A 81 4.20 10.45 -0.39
N ILE A 82 5.41 9.98 -0.70
CA ILE A 82 6.06 8.89 0.05
C ILE A 82 6.43 9.36 1.45
N LYS A 83 7.10 10.52 1.60
CA LYS A 83 7.52 11.06 2.90
C LYS A 83 6.35 11.25 3.86
N ASN A 84 5.25 11.81 3.37
CA ASN A 84 4.14 12.19 4.24
C ASN A 84 3.08 11.11 4.38
N GLN A 85 2.66 10.48 3.28
CA GLN A 85 1.52 9.58 3.30
C GLN A 85 1.94 8.15 3.59
N PHE A 86 2.94 7.61 2.88
CA PHE A 86 3.38 6.23 3.10
C PHE A 86 3.89 6.03 4.53
N VAL A 87 4.65 6.98 5.08
CA VAL A 87 5.12 6.93 6.47
C VAL A 87 3.96 6.96 7.48
N LYS A 88 2.88 7.69 7.21
CA LYS A 88 1.66 7.67 8.04
C LYS A 88 0.91 6.35 7.90
N ASP A 89 0.80 5.81 6.69
CA ASP A 89 0.16 4.52 6.47
C ASP A 89 0.90 3.41 7.25
N LEU A 90 2.24 3.41 7.26
CA LEU A 90 3.04 2.49 8.07
C LEU A 90 2.81 2.63 9.58
N GLN A 91 2.39 3.80 10.07
CA GLN A 91 2.08 4.00 11.49
C GLN A 91 0.73 3.37 11.90
N ASN A 92 -0.18 3.24 10.94
CA ASN A 92 -1.58 2.94 11.21
C ASN A 92 -1.97 1.48 10.91
N ILE A 93 -1.15 0.75 10.17
CA ILE A 93 -1.40 -0.68 9.88
C ILE A 93 -0.94 -1.59 11.02
N GLU A 94 -1.59 -2.72 11.18
CA GLU A 94 -1.15 -3.77 12.11
C GLU A 94 -0.17 -4.73 11.42
N LYS A 95 -0.33 -4.93 10.12
CA LYS A 95 0.46 -5.86 9.31
C LYS A 95 0.73 -5.27 7.93
N LEU A 96 1.81 -5.75 7.30
CA LEU A 96 2.24 -5.28 5.99
C LEU A 96 1.25 -5.59 4.85
N ASP A 97 0.40 -6.60 5.01
CA ASP A 97 -0.60 -7.01 4.01
C ASP A 97 -1.94 -6.26 4.13
N GLU A 98 -2.09 -5.39 5.13
CA GLU A 98 -3.27 -4.53 5.30
C GLU A 98 -3.22 -3.28 4.41
N LEU A 99 -2.07 -2.99 3.81
CA LEU A 99 -1.86 -1.86 2.91
C LEU A 99 -1.12 -2.31 1.67
N LYS A 100 -1.59 -1.86 0.50
CA LYS A 100 -0.85 -2.03 -0.75
C LYS A 100 -0.92 -0.78 -1.62
N TRP A 101 0.24 -0.28 -2.01
CA TRP A 101 0.44 0.80 -2.96
C TRP A 101 0.64 0.19 -4.35
N VAL A 102 -0.28 0.44 -5.27
CA VAL A 102 -0.33 -0.14 -6.60
C VAL A 102 0.03 0.92 -7.63
N PHE A 103 1.06 0.67 -8.42
CA PHE A 103 1.58 1.60 -9.42
C PHE A 103 1.31 1.11 -10.83
N ASN A 104 0.77 1.98 -11.68
CA ASN A 104 0.66 1.72 -13.11
C ASN A 104 2.00 1.96 -13.83
N THR A 105 2.46 1.03 -14.67
CA THR A 105 3.74 1.09 -15.40
C THR A 105 3.80 2.06 -16.58
N THR A 106 2.68 2.68 -16.98
CA THR A 106 2.54 3.52 -18.20
C THR A 106 3.51 4.72 -18.31
N SER A 107 4.40 4.94 -17.33
CA SER A 107 5.31 6.08 -17.21
C SER A 107 6.81 5.73 -17.11
N GLY A 108 7.22 4.50 -17.45
CA GLY A 108 8.62 4.09 -17.35
C GLY A 108 9.08 3.81 -15.91
N VAL A 109 8.13 3.65 -14.99
CA VAL A 109 8.35 3.13 -13.65
C VAL A 109 8.38 1.61 -13.72
N ASN A 110 9.52 1.01 -13.43
CA ASN A 110 9.69 -0.43 -13.28
C ASN A 110 10.04 -0.75 -11.84
N LYS A 111 9.99 -2.03 -11.47
CA LYS A 111 10.21 -2.45 -10.08
C LYS A 111 11.54 -1.98 -9.49
N SER A 112 12.62 -2.10 -10.25
CA SER A 112 13.95 -1.73 -9.79
C SER A 112 14.02 -0.23 -9.51
N ASN A 113 13.55 0.59 -10.45
CA ASN A 113 13.62 2.04 -10.32
C ASN A 113 12.64 2.60 -9.29
N LEU A 114 11.47 1.97 -9.09
CA LEU A 114 10.51 2.38 -8.08
C LEU A 114 11.07 2.12 -6.68
N LYS A 115 11.61 0.91 -6.46
CA LYS A 115 12.21 0.54 -5.19
C LYS A 115 13.35 1.49 -4.82
N GLU A 116 14.25 1.74 -5.76
CA GLU A 116 15.35 2.69 -5.56
C GLU A 116 14.82 4.09 -5.20
N LYS A 117 13.85 4.63 -5.96
CA LYS A 117 13.25 5.95 -5.69
C LYS A 117 12.58 6.03 -4.32
N ILE A 118 11.84 5.01 -3.91
CA ILE A 118 11.17 4.96 -2.61
C ILE A 118 12.23 4.91 -1.50
N ILE A 119 13.20 4.01 -1.57
CA ILE A 119 14.25 3.89 -0.55
C ILE A 119 15.07 5.18 -0.45
N ASN A 120 15.44 5.78 -1.57
CA ASN A 120 16.17 7.06 -1.60
C ASN A 120 15.33 8.21 -1.03
N THR A 121 14.01 8.18 -1.18
CA THR A 121 13.12 9.19 -0.59
C THR A 121 13.00 9.06 0.92
N LEU A 122 13.09 7.83 1.42
CA LEU A 122 13.04 7.51 2.85
C LEU A 122 14.40 7.67 3.55
N LYS A 123 15.46 7.96 2.79
CA LYS A 123 16.81 8.22 3.29
C LYS A 123 17.20 9.68 3.08
N LYS A 124 18.16 10.15 3.88
CA LYS A 124 18.92 11.38 3.63
C LYS A 124 20.08 11.08 2.67
N ALA A 125 20.76 12.13 2.24
CA ALA A 125 21.91 12.02 1.34
C ALA A 125 23.08 11.20 1.91
N ASP A 126 23.20 11.11 3.24
CA ASP A 126 24.21 10.30 3.95
C ASP A 126 23.77 8.83 4.14
N GLY A 127 22.58 8.45 3.63
CA GLY A 127 22.02 7.11 3.75
C GLY A 127 21.27 6.83 5.04
N THR A 128 21.23 7.77 5.99
CA THR A 128 20.45 7.64 7.23
C THR A 128 18.95 7.83 7.00
N PRO A 129 18.07 7.34 7.88
CA PRO A 129 16.64 7.56 7.79
C PRO A 129 16.27 9.06 7.75
N ASN A 130 15.30 9.43 6.92
CA ASN A 130 14.78 10.81 6.90
C ASN A 130 14.03 11.17 8.19
N GLU A 131 13.76 12.47 8.39
CA GLU A 131 13.09 12.97 9.59
C GLU A 131 11.65 12.45 9.73
N GLU A 132 10.94 12.23 8.62
CA GLU A 132 9.56 11.78 8.65
C GLU A 132 9.44 10.37 9.27
N LEU A 133 10.42 9.49 9.03
CA LEU A 133 10.46 8.15 9.62
C LEU A 133 10.55 8.15 11.15
N GLU A 134 11.03 9.23 11.79
CA GLU A 134 11.10 9.33 13.26
C GLU A 134 9.72 9.23 13.91
N MET A 135 8.65 9.57 13.18
CA MET A 135 7.26 9.40 13.63
C MET A 135 6.90 7.92 13.88
N ILE A 136 7.62 6.97 13.28
CA ILE A 136 7.39 5.54 13.47
C ILE A 136 8.00 5.08 14.81
N LYS A 137 7.11 4.74 15.74
CA LYS A 137 7.45 4.26 17.08
C LYS A 137 8.06 2.85 17.03
N LEU A 138 8.90 2.52 18.02
CA LEU A 138 9.49 1.18 18.16
C LEU A 138 8.47 0.06 18.15
N GLU A 139 7.39 0.21 18.92
CA GLU A 139 6.35 -0.81 19.02
C GLU A 139 5.66 -1.05 17.68
N GLN A 140 5.54 -0.01 16.85
CA GLN A 140 5.02 -0.15 15.50
C GLN A 140 5.96 -0.98 14.62
N VAL A 141 7.28 -0.72 14.64
CA VAL A 141 8.23 -1.53 13.86
C VAL A 141 8.23 -3.00 14.33
N LYS A 142 8.18 -3.25 15.64
CA LYS A 142 8.09 -4.62 16.19
C LYS A 142 6.82 -5.35 15.76
N LYS A 143 5.71 -4.63 15.67
CA LYS A 143 4.41 -5.15 15.26
C LYS A 143 4.40 -5.56 13.80
N LEU A 144 5.02 -4.75 12.92
CA LEU A 144 5.22 -5.10 11.51
C LEU A 144 6.16 -6.29 11.31
N PHE A 145 7.15 -6.45 12.20
CA PHE A 145 8.17 -7.51 12.14
C PHE A 145 8.22 -8.33 13.46
N PRO A 146 7.17 -9.10 13.78
CA PRO A 146 7.03 -9.74 15.09
C PRO A 146 8.08 -10.84 15.34
N LYS A 147 8.61 -11.46 14.27
CA LYS A 147 9.65 -12.49 14.38
C LYS A 147 10.98 -11.91 14.84
N GLU A 148 11.27 -10.67 14.46
CA GLU A 148 12.49 -9.94 14.78
C GLU A 148 12.32 -8.98 15.97
N ALA A 149 11.15 -8.89 16.58
CA ALA A 149 10.82 -7.92 17.62
C ALA A 149 11.84 -7.84 18.79
N ARG A 150 12.53 -8.95 19.11
CA ARG A 150 13.55 -9.02 20.16
C ARG A 150 14.86 -8.29 19.84
N ILE A 151 15.21 -8.15 18.56
CA ILE A 151 16.45 -7.49 18.11
C ILE A 151 16.24 -6.02 17.70
N ILE A 152 14.98 -5.58 17.65
CA ILE A 152 14.60 -4.21 17.31
C ILE A 152 14.57 -3.37 18.60
N THR A 153 15.31 -2.28 18.58
CA THR A 153 15.50 -1.34 19.68
C THR A 153 15.21 0.08 19.20
N ASN A 154 15.01 1.03 20.11
CA ASN A 154 14.85 2.43 19.73
C ASN A 154 15.99 2.95 18.84
N LYS A 155 17.22 2.47 19.06
CA LYS A 155 18.41 2.94 18.35
C LYS A 155 18.49 2.45 16.90
N ASN A 156 18.02 1.24 16.60
CA ASN A 156 18.17 0.62 15.27
C ASN A 156 16.84 0.45 14.52
N ARG A 157 15.71 0.87 15.09
CA ARG A 157 14.37 0.59 14.51
C ARG A 157 14.20 1.09 13.08
N LEU A 158 14.71 2.28 12.77
CA LEU A 158 14.52 2.91 11.47
C LEU A 158 15.46 2.31 10.42
N ASP A 159 16.72 2.06 10.78
CA ASP A 159 17.66 1.33 9.92
C ASP A 159 17.16 -0.09 9.64
N PHE A 160 16.59 -0.75 10.65
CA PHE A 160 15.98 -2.06 10.51
C PHE A 160 14.79 -2.02 9.54
N LEU A 161 13.88 -1.06 9.69
CA LEU A 161 12.74 -0.88 8.79
C LEU A 161 13.20 -0.66 7.35
N LEU A 162 14.15 0.25 7.11
CA LEU A 162 14.68 0.52 5.77
C LEU A 162 15.31 -0.72 5.15
N LYS A 163 16.15 -1.44 5.92
CA LYS A 163 16.76 -2.69 5.47
C LYS A 163 15.72 -3.74 5.12
N LYS A 164 14.61 -3.82 5.88
CA LYS A 164 13.49 -4.70 5.55
C LYS A 164 12.78 -4.28 4.26
N LEU A 165 12.55 -2.99 4.05
CA LEU A 165 11.96 -2.49 2.80
C LEU A 165 12.86 -2.73 1.57
N GLU A 166 14.16 -2.89 1.77
CA GLU A 166 15.09 -3.33 0.72
C GLU A 166 15.00 -4.83 0.40
N GLU A 167 14.33 -5.65 1.22
CA GLU A 167 14.10 -7.07 0.90
C GLU A 167 12.94 -7.18 -0.12
N ASP A 168 13.18 -7.79 -1.28
CA ASP A 168 12.15 -7.91 -2.33
C ASP A 168 10.85 -8.54 -1.85
N LYS A 169 10.95 -9.50 -0.93
CA LYS A 169 9.79 -10.17 -0.35
C LYS A 169 8.90 -9.19 0.42
N ILE A 170 9.51 -8.32 1.23
CA ILE A 170 8.81 -7.31 2.03
C ILE A 170 8.31 -6.19 1.12
N PHE A 171 9.16 -5.73 0.19
CA PHE A 171 8.80 -4.71 -0.76
C PHE A 171 7.53 -5.09 -1.55
N ASN A 172 7.44 -6.32 -2.07
CA ASN A 172 6.30 -6.78 -2.87
C ASN A 172 5.01 -7.02 -2.06
N GLN A 173 5.08 -7.07 -0.72
CA GLN A 173 3.87 -7.12 0.11
C GLN A 173 3.15 -5.77 0.08
N ILE A 174 3.93 -4.69 0.10
CA ILE A 174 3.45 -3.31 0.20
C ILE A 174 3.28 -2.69 -1.18
N PHE A 175 4.17 -2.98 -2.12
CA PHE A 175 4.24 -2.31 -3.41
C PHE A 175 3.97 -3.30 -4.54
N GLU A 176 2.97 -2.98 -5.36
CA GLU A 176 2.64 -3.74 -6.56
C GLU A 176 2.75 -2.85 -7.79
N ILE A 177 3.22 -3.42 -8.89
CA ILE A 177 3.34 -2.74 -10.16
C ILE A 177 2.52 -3.53 -11.16
N VAL A 178 1.65 -2.83 -11.88
CA VAL A 178 0.68 -3.39 -12.81
C VAL A 178 0.71 -2.64 -14.12
N GLU A 179 0.50 -3.38 -15.21
CA GLU A 179 0.42 -2.86 -16.58
C GLU A 179 -1.02 -2.48 -16.93
#